data_AF-T1CLR5-F1
#
_entry.id   AF-T1CLR5-F1
#
_cell.length_a   1.000
_cell.length_b   1.000
_cell.length_c   1.000
_cell.angle_alpha   90.00
_cell.angle_beta   90.00
_cell.angle_gamma   90.00
#
_symmetry.space_group_name_H-M   'P 1'
#
loop_
_entity.id
_entity.type
_entity.pdbx_description
1 polymer ?
#
loop_
_entity_poly.entity_id
_entity_poly.type
_entity_poly.pdbx_seq_one_letter_code
_entity_poly.pdbx_strand_id
1 'polypeptide(L)'
;MQHAEYKAHDPRDLPVEPARGDDGKWLTISVRIGGRDVMARIWKAQAGRVPIYLLDTNTPENAPSDRDITRRLYGGDESTRVRQEMILGIGGVRALRALGLAPAVWHLNEGHAAFLILELMREHKGLGLPFDAALEATASACVFTTHTPVSAGHDAFGHGLILEHFQDFINDLGIPVERFLELGRAPSVPGMFNMTRLALNGARQVNGVSRIHGKISGELCADHWPEVRPEDNPVGFVTNGVHVPTFLHKLWVEFFDAELGARWSEHLTDRDFWAALSAVPDERFWRTAQEVKAKMLDAVRTRLEREYARKG
;
A
#
# COMPACT_ATOMS: atom_id res chain seq x y z
N MET A 1 24.35 6.53 19.29
CA MET A 1 24.40 6.16 17.86
C MET A 1 23.34 5.09 17.63
N GLN A 2 22.42 5.30 16.67
CA GLN A 2 21.41 4.29 16.31
C GLN A 2 22.01 3.36 15.27
N HIS A 3 21.94 2.04 15.49
CA HIS A 3 22.42 1.03 14.55
C HIS A 3 21.24 0.24 14.00
N ALA A 4 21.06 0.22 12.68
CA ALA A 4 20.04 -0.59 12.03
C ALA A 4 20.56 -2.02 11.83
N GLU A 5 19.86 -3.00 12.39
CA GLU A 5 20.08 -4.42 12.12
C GLU A 5 18.98 -4.95 11.21
N TYR A 6 19.37 -5.56 10.09
CA TYR A 6 18.45 -6.23 9.18
C TYR A 6 18.69 -7.73 9.29
N LYS A 7 17.73 -8.45 9.87
CA LYS A 7 17.76 -9.91 9.96
C LYS A 7 16.94 -10.49 8.82
N ALA A 8 17.53 -11.44 8.10
CA ALA A 8 16.74 -12.29 7.23
C ALA A 8 15.82 -13.14 8.12
N HIS A 9 14.54 -13.18 7.78
CA HIS A 9 13.58 -14.08 8.41
C HIS A 9 13.47 -15.34 7.55
N ASP A 10 13.53 -16.50 8.18
CA ASP A 10 13.16 -17.73 7.51
C ASP A 10 11.64 -17.70 7.31
N PRO A 11 11.12 -17.86 6.08
CA PRO A 11 9.69 -17.91 5.85
C PRO A 11 8.97 -18.99 6.68
N ARG A 12 9.68 -20.05 7.10
CA ARG A 12 9.14 -21.10 7.99
C ARG A 12 8.84 -20.62 9.40
N ASP A 13 9.44 -19.49 9.82
CA ASP A 13 9.22 -18.86 11.13
C ASP A 13 8.13 -17.78 11.06
N LEU A 14 7.54 -17.55 9.90
CA LEU A 14 6.51 -16.53 9.66
C LEU A 14 5.14 -17.19 9.45
N PRO A 15 4.02 -16.49 9.77
CA PRO A 15 2.67 -17.01 9.56
C PRO A 15 2.24 -16.89 8.08
N VAL A 16 3.04 -17.47 7.19
CA VAL A 16 2.85 -17.49 5.73
C VAL A 16 2.92 -18.92 5.21
N GLU A 17 2.14 -19.20 4.18
CA GLU A 17 2.19 -20.45 3.42
C GLU A 17 2.41 -20.17 1.93
N PRO A 18 3.05 -21.08 1.17
CA PRO A 18 3.08 -20.99 -0.28
C PRO A 18 1.66 -20.97 -0.87
N ALA A 19 1.34 -19.99 -1.71
CA ALA A 19 0.10 -20.05 -2.49
C ALA A 19 0.27 -21.10 -3.58
N ARG A 20 -0.64 -22.08 -3.64
CA ARG A 20 -0.56 -23.22 -4.56
C ARG A 20 -1.73 -23.21 -5.53
N GLY A 21 -1.47 -23.65 -6.77
CA GLY A 21 -2.50 -23.89 -7.77
C GLY A 21 -3.16 -25.25 -7.58
N ASP A 22 -4.10 -25.58 -8.46
CA ASP A 22 -4.85 -26.84 -8.43
C ASP A 22 -3.94 -28.08 -8.60
N ASP A 23 -2.79 -27.91 -9.26
CA ASP A 23 -1.77 -28.95 -9.42
C ASP A 23 -0.87 -29.13 -8.18
N GLY A 24 -1.14 -28.38 -7.10
CA GLY A 24 -0.38 -28.38 -5.87
C GLY A 24 1.00 -27.71 -5.97
N LYS A 25 1.38 -27.17 -7.13
CA LYS A 25 2.64 -26.45 -7.27
C LYS A 25 2.52 -25.03 -6.74
N TRP A 26 3.66 -24.50 -6.31
CA TRP A 26 3.76 -23.12 -5.86
C TRP A 26 3.50 -22.19 -7.04
N LEU A 27 2.52 -21.30 -6.89
CA LEU A 27 2.23 -20.28 -7.88
C LEU A 27 3.37 -19.27 -7.95
N THR A 28 3.77 -18.98 -9.19
CA THR A 28 4.75 -17.97 -9.52
C THR A 28 4.22 -17.09 -10.65
N ILE A 29 4.70 -15.85 -10.70
CA ILE A 29 4.45 -14.91 -11.78
C ILE A 29 5.76 -14.36 -12.30
N SER A 30 5.76 -13.88 -13.54
CA SER A 30 6.91 -13.19 -14.12
C SER A 30 6.53 -11.78 -14.53
N VAL A 31 7.44 -10.83 -14.28
CA VAL A 31 7.35 -9.45 -14.76
C VAL A 31 8.62 -9.17 -15.58
N ARG A 32 8.44 -8.71 -16.81
CA ARG A 32 9.55 -8.28 -17.68
C ARG A 32 10.01 -6.89 -17.23
N ILE A 33 11.27 -6.80 -16.80
CA ILE A 33 11.87 -5.58 -16.25
C ILE A 33 13.24 -5.40 -16.89
N GLY A 34 13.45 -4.30 -17.62
CA GLY A 34 14.75 -4.00 -18.23
C GLY A 34 15.29 -5.13 -19.11
N GLY A 35 14.41 -5.73 -19.91
CA GLY A 35 14.74 -6.85 -20.80
C GLY A 35 14.91 -8.23 -20.13
N ARG A 36 14.68 -8.34 -18.81
CA ARG A 36 14.78 -9.62 -18.06
C ARG A 36 13.45 -10.05 -17.46
N ASP A 37 13.16 -11.34 -17.50
CA ASP A 37 12.03 -11.91 -16.79
C ASP A 37 12.37 -12.10 -15.31
N VAL A 38 11.76 -11.28 -14.45
CA VAL A 38 11.89 -11.38 -12.99
C VAL A 38 10.76 -12.23 -12.46
N MET A 39 11.10 -13.37 -11.86
CA MET A 39 10.16 -14.30 -11.25
C MET A 39 9.79 -13.85 -9.83
N ALA A 40 8.52 -13.92 -9.44
CA ALA A 40 8.09 -13.76 -8.07
C ALA A 40 7.26 -14.97 -7.62
N ARG A 41 7.58 -15.50 -6.44
CA ARG A 41 6.75 -16.49 -5.75
C ARG A 41 5.64 -15.79 -4.97
N ILE A 42 4.49 -16.44 -4.89
CA ILE A 42 3.34 -15.91 -4.16
C ILE A 42 3.24 -16.62 -2.81
N TRP A 43 3.35 -15.86 -1.74
CA TRP A 43 3.03 -16.29 -0.38
C TRP A 43 1.63 -15.84 0.00
N LYS A 44 1.00 -16.57 0.92
CA LYS A 44 -0.29 -16.22 1.51
C LYS A 44 -0.14 -16.14 3.02
N ALA A 45 -0.52 -15.01 3.61
CA ALA A 45 -0.80 -14.87 5.03
C ALA A 45 -2.31 -14.74 5.25
N GLN A 46 -2.79 -15.10 6.44
CA GLN A 46 -4.19 -14.96 6.81
C GLN A 46 -4.35 -13.89 7.90
N ALA A 47 -5.01 -12.79 7.59
CA ALA A 47 -5.34 -11.72 8.54
C ALA A 47 -6.84 -11.75 8.87
N GLY A 48 -7.20 -12.50 9.91
CA GLY A 48 -8.60 -12.77 10.22
C GLY A 48 -9.27 -13.48 9.04
N ARG A 49 -10.28 -12.86 8.43
CA ARG A 49 -10.98 -13.40 7.24
C ARG A 49 -10.36 -12.98 5.91
N VAL A 50 -9.36 -12.10 5.92
CA VAL A 50 -8.78 -11.52 4.72
C VAL A 50 -7.45 -12.24 4.39
N PRO A 51 -7.34 -12.89 3.22
CA PRO A 51 -6.05 -13.39 2.75
C PRO A 51 -5.18 -12.21 2.28
N ILE A 52 -3.90 -12.24 2.65
CA ILE A 52 -2.88 -11.29 2.18
C ILE A 52 -1.92 -12.06 1.30
N TYR A 53 -1.79 -11.65 0.04
CA TYR A 53 -0.82 -12.23 -0.88
C TYR A 53 0.45 -11.37 -0.93
N LEU A 54 1.61 -12.00 -0.76
CA LEU A 54 2.91 -11.34 -0.72
C LEU A 54 3.77 -11.88 -1.86
N LEU A 55 4.42 -10.98 -2.60
CA LEU A 55 5.29 -11.33 -3.72
C LEU A 55 6.75 -11.33 -3.25
N ASP A 56 7.47 -12.38 -3.61
CA ASP A 56 8.86 -12.55 -3.24
C ASP A 56 9.73 -12.88 -4.47
N THR A 57 10.65 -11.98 -4.81
CA THR A 57 11.60 -12.18 -5.91
C THR A 57 12.86 -12.91 -5.48
N ASN A 58 13.03 -13.24 -4.19
CA ASN A 58 14.17 -14.01 -3.70
C ASN A 58 14.06 -15.50 -4.10
N THR A 59 14.27 -15.77 -5.38
CA THR A 59 14.10 -17.08 -6.00
C THR A 59 15.41 -17.50 -6.70
N PRO A 60 15.80 -18.79 -6.68
CA PRO A 60 16.98 -19.28 -7.41
C PRO A 60 17.00 -18.94 -8.90
N GLU A 61 15.83 -18.82 -9.51
CA GLU A 61 15.60 -18.49 -10.92
C GLU A 61 16.07 -17.07 -11.28
N ASN A 62 16.03 -16.15 -10.31
CA ASN A 62 16.42 -14.76 -10.52
C ASN A 62 17.93 -14.54 -10.34
N ALA A 63 18.46 -13.55 -11.06
CA ALA A 63 19.79 -13.02 -10.81
C ALA A 63 19.88 -12.37 -9.42
N PRO A 64 21.06 -12.29 -8.78
CA PRO A 64 21.21 -11.71 -7.45
C PRO A 64 20.59 -10.31 -7.30
N SER A 65 20.77 -9.44 -8.31
CA SER A 65 20.20 -8.09 -8.34
C SER A 65 18.67 -8.04 -8.38
N ASP A 66 18.04 -9.09 -8.91
CA ASP A 66 16.59 -9.18 -9.04
C ASP A 66 15.97 -9.84 -7.80
N ARG A 67 16.74 -10.72 -7.11
CA ARG A 67 16.39 -11.23 -5.77
C ARG A 67 16.36 -10.13 -4.72
N ASP A 68 17.22 -9.13 -4.86
CA ASP A 68 17.32 -8.02 -3.91
C ASP A 68 16.13 -7.04 -4.00
N ILE A 69 15.26 -7.14 -5.03
CA ILE A 69 14.08 -6.27 -5.18
C ILE A 69 13.17 -6.35 -3.94
N THR A 70 12.87 -7.55 -3.43
CA THR A 70 12.00 -7.73 -2.24
C THR A 70 12.77 -7.77 -0.92
N ARG A 71 14.07 -7.49 -0.92
CA ARG A 71 14.92 -7.67 0.27
C ARG A 71 14.72 -6.61 1.35
N ARG A 72 14.47 -5.35 0.97
CA ARG A 72 14.36 -4.23 1.91
C ARG A 72 13.22 -3.29 1.54
N LEU A 73 12.40 -2.98 2.53
CA LEU A 73 11.40 -1.92 2.45
C LEU A 73 12.11 -0.56 2.36
N TYR A 74 11.75 0.26 1.38
CA TYR A 74 12.37 1.57 1.11
C TYR A 74 13.89 1.54 0.99
N GLY A 75 14.45 0.43 0.48
CA GLY A 75 15.88 0.25 0.28
C GLY A 75 16.29 0.40 -1.19
N GLY A 76 17.60 0.48 -1.42
CA GLY A 76 18.18 0.58 -2.75
C GLY A 76 18.21 2.01 -3.30
N ASP A 77 18.39 2.12 -4.60
CA ASP A 77 18.37 3.36 -5.38
C ASP A 77 17.03 3.54 -6.12
N GLU A 78 16.90 4.62 -6.90
CA GLU A 78 15.69 4.88 -7.71
C GLU A 78 15.37 3.73 -8.67
N SER A 79 16.40 3.10 -9.26
CA SER A 79 16.23 1.92 -10.11
C SER A 79 15.62 0.75 -9.34
N THR A 80 16.06 0.52 -8.10
CA THR A 80 15.46 -0.50 -7.22
C THR A 80 14.01 -0.16 -6.89
N ARG A 81 13.68 1.12 -6.65
CA ARG A 81 12.32 1.59 -6.37
C ARG A 81 11.36 1.34 -7.54
N VAL A 82 11.74 1.71 -8.77
CA VAL A 82 10.93 1.41 -9.97
C VAL A 82 10.66 -0.09 -10.08
N ARG A 83 11.69 -0.93 -9.87
CA ARG A 83 11.54 -2.39 -9.94
C ARG A 83 10.63 -2.94 -8.83
N GLN A 84 10.72 -2.42 -7.61
CA GLN A 84 9.81 -2.75 -6.52
C GLN A 84 8.36 -2.42 -6.86
N GLU A 85 8.12 -1.23 -7.41
CA GLU A 85 6.78 -0.79 -7.81
C GLU A 85 6.24 -1.57 -9.00
N MET A 86 7.10 -1.99 -9.95
CA MET A 86 6.69 -2.88 -11.04
C MET A 86 6.26 -4.26 -10.50
N ILE A 87 7.03 -4.84 -9.58
CA ILE A 87 6.65 -6.10 -8.94
C ILE A 87 5.34 -5.94 -8.15
N LEU A 88 5.16 -4.85 -7.41
CA LEU A 88 3.93 -4.60 -6.66
C LEU A 88 2.72 -4.38 -7.57
N GLY A 89 2.81 -3.45 -8.52
CA GLY A 89 1.71 -3.05 -9.39
C GLY A 89 1.41 -4.09 -10.46
N ILE A 90 2.36 -4.36 -11.36
CA ILE A 90 2.18 -5.32 -12.46
C ILE A 90 2.11 -6.74 -11.91
N GLY A 91 3.08 -7.11 -11.05
CA GLY A 91 3.13 -8.43 -10.45
C GLY A 91 1.92 -8.71 -9.57
N GLY A 92 1.37 -7.71 -8.88
CA GLY A 92 0.15 -7.83 -8.08
C GLY A 92 -1.08 -8.24 -8.92
N VAL A 93 -1.30 -7.58 -10.06
CA VAL A 93 -2.39 -7.94 -10.99
C VAL A 93 -2.19 -9.37 -11.49
N ARG A 94 -0.99 -9.69 -11.98
CA ARG A 94 -0.66 -11.04 -12.49
C ARG A 94 -0.82 -12.12 -11.43
N ALA A 95 -0.46 -11.82 -10.18
CA ALA A 95 -0.62 -12.74 -9.06
C ALA A 95 -2.09 -13.06 -8.78
N LEU A 96 -2.96 -12.05 -8.78
CA LEU A 96 -4.39 -12.28 -8.65
C LEU A 96 -4.95 -13.11 -9.81
N ARG A 97 -4.48 -12.88 -11.05
CA ARG A 97 -4.85 -13.74 -12.19
C ARG A 97 -4.39 -15.18 -12.01
N ALA A 98 -3.15 -15.41 -11.57
CA ALA A 98 -2.62 -16.74 -11.29
C ALA A 98 -3.38 -17.47 -10.17
N LEU A 99 -3.97 -16.72 -9.23
CA LEU A 99 -4.84 -17.23 -8.17
C LEU A 99 -6.30 -17.46 -8.63
N GLY A 100 -6.63 -17.17 -9.90
CA GLY A 100 -8.00 -17.26 -10.41
C GLY A 100 -8.92 -16.14 -9.89
N LEU A 101 -8.36 -15.04 -9.39
CA LEU A 101 -9.10 -13.92 -8.83
C LEU A 101 -9.28 -12.79 -9.87
N ALA A 102 -10.52 -12.29 -9.95
CA ALA A 102 -10.90 -11.16 -10.79
C ALA A 102 -11.70 -10.12 -9.97
N PRO A 103 -11.01 -9.27 -9.18
CA PRO A 103 -11.68 -8.21 -8.44
C PRO A 103 -12.38 -7.22 -9.36
N ALA A 104 -13.57 -6.77 -8.94
CA ALA A 104 -14.29 -5.70 -9.63
C ALA A 104 -13.71 -4.31 -9.33
N VAL A 105 -13.00 -4.15 -8.20
CA VAL A 105 -12.42 -2.90 -7.74
C VAL A 105 -10.96 -3.11 -7.36
N TRP A 106 -10.11 -2.19 -7.78
CA TRP A 106 -8.68 -2.14 -7.51
C TRP A 106 -8.37 -0.89 -6.68
N HIS A 107 -7.86 -1.07 -5.47
CA HIS A 107 -7.54 0.04 -4.59
C HIS A 107 -6.02 0.25 -4.53
N LEU A 108 -5.59 1.40 -5.03
CA LEU A 108 -4.22 1.88 -4.95
C LEU A 108 -4.01 2.61 -3.63
N ASN A 109 -3.14 2.05 -2.79
CA ASN A 109 -2.67 2.70 -1.58
C ASN A 109 -1.38 3.48 -1.88
N GLU A 110 -1.51 4.79 -2.10
CA GLU A 110 -0.46 5.68 -2.59
C GLU A 110 0.01 5.35 -4.03
N GLY A 111 0.86 6.22 -4.60
CA GLY A 111 1.39 6.11 -5.96
C GLY A 111 2.22 4.85 -6.23
N HIS A 112 2.78 4.20 -5.20
CA HIS A 112 3.65 3.01 -5.35
C HIS A 112 3.00 1.83 -6.09
N ALA A 113 1.66 1.73 -6.03
CA ALA A 113 0.91 0.67 -6.69
C ALA A 113 0.46 1.07 -8.12
N ALA A 114 0.74 2.30 -8.57
CA ALA A 114 0.12 2.88 -9.76
C ALA A 114 0.48 2.15 -11.06
N PHE A 115 1.59 1.41 -11.12
CA PHE A 115 1.88 0.56 -12.28
C PHE A 115 0.87 -0.57 -12.50
N LEU A 116 0.00 -0.88 -11.53
CA LEU A 116 -1.14 -1.78 -11.76
C LEU A 116 -2.08 -1.27 -12.85
N ILE A 117 -2.22 0.07 -12.98
CA ILE A 117 -3.05 0.70 -14.01
C ILE A 117 -2.55 0.29 -15.40
N LEU A 118 -1.24 0.27 -15.58
CA LEU A 118 -0.62 -0.11 -16.85
C LEU A 118 -0.92 -1.57 -17.21
N GLU A 119 -0.83 -2.49 -16.24
CA GLU A 119 -1.12 -3.91 -16.48
C GLU A 119 -2.61 -4.15 -16.77
N LEU A 120 -3.52 -3.47 -16.07
CA LEU A 120 -4.96 -3.52 -16.39
C LEU A 120 -5.26 -2.94 -17.78
N MET A 121 -4.62 -1.83 -18.15
CA MET A 121 -4.73 -1.27 -19.49
C MET A 121 -4.23 -2.26 -20.55
N ARG A 122 -3.12 -2.97 -20.28
CA ARG A 122 -2.58 -4.01 -21.16
C ARG A 122 -3.60 -5.14 -21.35
N GLU A 123 -4.28 -5.59 -20.29
CA GLU A 123 -5.35 -6.60 -20.39
C GLU A 123 -6.50 -6.09 -21.29
N HIS A 124 -6.98 -4.86 -21.08
CA HIS A 124 -8.03 -4.27 -21.90
C HIS A 124 -7.63 -4.09 -23.37
N LYS A 125 -6.39 -3.62 -23.64
CA LYS A 125 -5.87 -3.56 -25.01
C LYS A 125 -5.75 -4.93 -25.65
N GLY A 126 -5.42 -5.97 -24.88
CA GLY A 126 -5.42 -7.36 -25.33
C GLY A 126 -6.82 -7.86 -25.77
N LEU A 127 -7.89 -7.25 -25.25
CA LEU A 127 -9.27 -7.47 -25.70
C LEU A 127 -9.65 -6.63 -26.92
N GLY A 128 -8.72 -5.86 -27.50
CA GLY A 128 -8.92 -5.04 -28.68
C GLY A 128 -9.45 -3.63 -28.40
N LEU A 129 -9.52 -3.20 -27.13
CA LEU A 129 -9.92 -1.82 -26.81
C LEU A 129 -8.84 -0.82 -27.28
N PRO A 130 -9.24 0.31 -27.92
CA PRO A 130 -8.31 1.39 -28.21
C PRO A 130 -7.78 2.00 -26.91
N PHE A 131 -6.65 2.71 -26.99
CA PHE A 131 -5.93 3.21 -25.81
C PHE A 131 -6.81 4.01 -24.84
N ASP A 132 -7.55 5.01 -25.33
CA ASP A 132 -8.37 5.86 -24.45
C ASP A 132 -9.52 5.06 -23.81
N ALA A 133 -10.13 4.12 -24.55
CA ALA A 133 -11.16 3.25 -23.99
C ALA A 133 -10.61 2.26 -22.96
N ALA A 134 -9.39 1.74 -23.17
CA ALA A 134 -8.71 0.89 -22.21
C ALA A 134 -8.34 1.65 -20.92
N LEU A 135 -7.90 2.91 -21.05
CA LEU A 135 -7.63 3.78 -19.91
C LEU A 135 -8.91 4.06 -19.12
N GLU A 136 -10.02 4.40 -19.78
CA GLU A 136 -11.31 4.63 -19.11
C GLU A 136 -11.85 3.37 -18.44
N ALA A 137 -11.77 2.20 -19.11
CA ALA A 137 -12.19 0.93 -18.54
C ALA A 137 -11.40 0.60 -17.27
N THR A 138 -10.06 0.73 -17.30
CA THR A 138 -9.21 0.59 -16.12
C THR A 138 -9.60 1.58 -15.03
N ALA A 139 -9.73 2.87 -15.38
CA ALA A 139 -9.97 3.92 -14.41
C ALA A 139 -11.31 3.74 -13.68
N SER A 140 -12.34 3.25 -14.38
CA SER A 140 -13.66 2.96 -13.81
C SER A 140 -13.62 1.90 -12.69
N ALA A 141 -12.62 1.01 -12.70
CA ALA A 141 -12.43 -0.04 -11.71
C ALA A 141 -11.44 0.35 -10.60
N CYS A 142 -10.81 1.53 -10.69
CA CYS A 142 -9.72 1.92 -9.79
C CYS A 142 -10.11 3.02 -8.79
N VAL A 143 -9.69 2.83 -7.55
CA VAL A 143 -9.77 3.79 -6.43
C VAL A 143 -8.35 4.13 -6.00
N PHE A 144 -8.07 5.41 -5.78
CA PHE A 144 -6.76 5.89 -5.34
C PHE A 144 -6.86 6.64 -4.01
N THR A 145 -6.17 6.15 -2.99
CA THR A 145 -5.95 6.90 -1.74
C THR A 145 -4.56 7.50 -1.73
N THR A 146 -4.45 8.78 -1.40
CA THR A 146 -3.17 9.43 -1.06
C THR A 146 -3.12 9.82 0.42
N HIS A 147 -1.95 9.64 1.01
CA HIS A 147 -1.56 9.90 2.39
C HIS A 147 -0.54 11.03 2.49
N THR A 148 -0.01 11.49 1.36
CA THR A 148 1.08 12.46 1.31
C THR A 148 0.55 13.89 1.39
N PRO A 149 0.94 14.68 2.40
CA PRO A 149 0.44 16.05 2.58
C PRO A 149 1.29 17.10 1.85
N VAL A 150 2.35 16.70 1.12
CA VAL A 150 3.29 17.62 0.45
C VAL A 150 3.77 17.04 -0.88
N SER A 151 3.81 17.83 -1.95
CA SER A 151 4.17 17.35 -3.30
C SER A 151 5.55 16.66 -3.37
N ALA A 152 6.49 17.04 -2.50
CA ALA A 152 7.81 16.42 -2.43
C ALA A 152 7.80 14.96 -1.96
N GLY A 153 6.71 14.49 -1.36
CA GLY A 153 6.53 13.10 -0.95
C GLY A 153 5.90 12.20 -2.02
N HIS A 154 5.60 12.72 -3.21
CA HIS A 154 5.10 11.92 -4.32
C HIS A 154 6.27 11.35 -5.11
N ASP A 155 6.31 10.03 -5.26
CA ASP A 155 7.32 9.35 -6.05
C ASP A 155 7.26 9.80 -7.52
N ALA A 156 8.42 10.20 -8.04
CA ALA A 156 8.60 10.61 -9.42
C ALA A 156 9.96 10.13 -9.91
N PHE A 157 10.00 9.56 -11.11
CA PHE A 157 11.19 8.94 -11.67
C PHE A 157 11.61 9.63 -12.97
N GLY A 158 12.92 9.77 -13.22
CA GLY A 158 13.39 10.33 -14.48
C GLY A 158 12.91 9.50 -15.68
N HIS A 159 12.49 10.15 -16.76
CA HIS A 159 11.97 9.46 -17.94
C HIS A 159 12.95 8.40 -18.48
N GLY A 160 14.26 8.69 -18.51
CA GLY A 160 15.26 7.73 -18.96
C GLY A 160 15.24 6.42 -18.16
N LEU A 161 15.10 6.52 -16.84
CA LEU A 161 15.00 5.35 -15.95
C LEU A 161 13.70 4.56 -16.19
N ILE A 162 12.58 5.25 -16.40
CA ILE A 162 11.31 4.59 -16.74
C ILE A 162 11.44 3.83 -18.06
N LEU A 163 11.99 4.46 -19.10
CA LEU A 163 12.14 3.83 -20.41
C LEU A 163 13.08 2.62 -20.36
N GLU A 164 14.16 2.69 -19.56
CA GLU A 164 15.05 1.55 -19.33
C GLU A 164 14.29 0.32 -18.83
N HIS A 165 13.37 0.49 -17.88
CA HIS A 165 12.63 -0.64 -17.29
C HIS A 165 11.40 -1.06 -18.08
N PHE A 166 10.73 -0.12 -18.77
CA PHE A 166 9.42 -0.32 -19.41
C PHE A 166 9.45 -0.51 -20.93
N GLN A 167 10.61 -0.46 -21.60
CA GLN A 167 10.67 -0.53 -23.07
C GLN A 167 9.84 -1.69 -23.67
N ASP A 168 10.02 -2.91 -23.16
CA ASP A 168 9.28 -4.10 -23.61
C ASP A 168 7.78 -3.95 -23.33
N PHE A 169 7.44 -3.43 -22.14
CA PHE A 169 6.04 -3.21 -21.75
C PHE A 169 5.33 -2.19 -22.65
N ILE A 170 6.01 -1.10 -23.02
CA ILE A 170 5.47 -0.07 -23.92
C ILE A 170 5.21 -0.67 -25.30
N ASN A 171 6.13 -1.52 -25.78
CA ASN A 171 5.96 -2.24 -27.04
C ASN A 171 4.74 -3.18 -26.99
N ASP A 172 4.58 -3.94 -25.91
CA ASP A 172 3.43 -4.84 -25.70
C ASP A 172 2.11 -4.06 -25.59
N LEU A 173 2.14 -2.89 -24.94
CA LEU A 173 1.00 -1.99 -24.86
C LEU A 173 0.69 -1.38 -26.23
N GLY A 174 1.63 -1.35 -27.18
CA GLY A 174 1.42 -0.90 -28.55
C GLY A 174 1.02 0.58 -28.62
N ILE A 175 1.74 1.44 -27.92
CA ILE A 175 1.56 2.90 -27.96
C ILE A 175 2.89 3.64 -28.16
N PRO A 176 2.87 4.87 -28.70
CA PRO A 176 4.07 5.72 -28.73
C PRO A 176 4.62 5.96 -27.32
N VAL A 177 5.95 6.06 -27.22
CA VAL A 177 6.66 6.33 -25.96
C VAL A 177 6.17 7.62 -25.32
N GLU A 178 5.93 8.65 -26.13
CA GLU A 178 5.44 9.96 -25.69
C GLU A 178 4.08 9.81 -25.01
N ARG A 179 3.19 8.99 -25.59
CA ARG A 179 1.85 8.73 -25.03
C ARG A 179 1.93 7.95 -23.72
N PHE A 180 2.92 7.06 -23.57
CA PHE A 180 3.17 6.38 -22.31
C PHE A 180 3.64 7.38 -21.24
N LEU A 181 4.63 8.22 -21.54
CA LEU A 181 5.17 9.20 -20.60
C LEU A 181 4.13 10.26 -20.20
N GLU A 182 3.20 10.60 -21.08
CA GLU A 182 2.06 11.48 -20.78
C GLU A 182 1.19 10.99 -19.61
N LEU A 183 1.09 9.68 -19.39
CA LEU A 183 0.32 9.12 -18.26
C LEU A 183 0.87 9.55 -16.90
N GLY A 184 2.18 9.78 -16.80
CA GLY A 184 2.85 10.24 -15.57
C GLY A 184 3.17 11.74 -15.57
N ARG A 185 2.83 12.50 -16.62
CA ARG A 185 3.32 13.87 -16.79
C ARG A 185 2.65 14.85 -15.83
N ALA A 186 3.44 15.47 -14.96
CA ALA A 186 3.00 16.59 -14.13
C ALA A 186 3.71 17.90 -14.55
N PRO A 187 2.98 19.01 -14.77
CA PRO A 187 3.60 20.30 -15.09
C PRO A 187 4.59 20.80 -14.02
N SER A 188 4.34 20.46 -12.76
CA SER A 188 5.15 20.85 -11.61
C SER A 188 6.53 20.17 -11.52
N VAL A 189 6.74 19.03 -12.20
CA VAL A 189 8.00 18.27 -12.21
C VAL A 189 8.35 17.80 -13.64
N PRO A 190 8.73 18.72 -14.54
CA PRO A 190 8.99 18.39 -15.94
C PRO A 190 10.14 17.38 -16.09
N GLY A 191 10.01 16.46 -17.05
CA GLY A 191 11.01 15.41 -17.31
C GLY A 191 10.96 14.22 -16.36
N MET A 192 10.00 14.21 -15.42
CA MET A 192 9.76 13.14 -14.47
C MET A 192 8.41 12.46 -14.73
N PHE A 193 8.38 11.15 -14.57
CA PHE A 193 7.18 10.34 -14.55
C PHE A 193 6.65 10.28 -13.12
N ASN A 194 5.59 11.02 -12.84
CA ASN A 194 4.99 11.15 -11.53
C ASN A 194 3.96 10.04 -11.27
N MET A 195 4.18 9.26 -10.22
CA MET A 195 3.33 8.11 -9.89
C MET A 195 1.94 8.50 -9.39
N THR A 196 1.83 9.64 -8.71
CA THR A 196 0.53 10.20 -8.33
C THR A 196 -0.25 10.61 -9.58
N ARG A 197 0.43 11.15 -10.60
CA ARG A 197 -0.23 11.50 -11.86
C ARG A 197 -0.72 10.27 -12.62
N LEU A 198 0.07 9.20 -12.65
CA LEU A 198 -0.38 7.92 -13.20
C LEU A 198 -1.63 7.42 -12.47
N ALA A 199 -1.62 7.47 -11.13
CA ALA A 199 -2.77 7.07 -10.31
C ALA A 199 -4.02 7.92 -10.59
N LEU A 200 -3.89 9.24 -10.67
CA LEU A 200 -5.00 10.16 -10.96
C LEU A 200 -5.58 9.93 -12.36
N ASN A 201 -4.73 9.73 -13.37
CA ASN A 201 -5.18 9.45 -14.74
C ASN A 201 -5.95 8.11 -14.82
N GLY A 202 -5.52 7.10 -14.06
CA GLY A 202 -6.06 5.74 -14.10
C GLY A 202 -6.98 5.36 -12.94
N ALA A 203 -7.59 6.32 -12.25
CA ALA A 203 -8.60 6.09 -11.22
C ALA A 203 -9.79 7.04 -11.36
N ARG A 204 -10.98 6.63 -10.92
CA ARG A 204 -12.20 7.47 -10.93
C ARG A 204 -12.73 7.81 -9.55
N GLN A 205 -12.16 7.21 -8.51
CA GLN A 205 -12.36 7.65 -7.13
C GLN A 205 -11.01 7.99 -6.51
N VAL A 206 -10.93 9.18 -5.93
CA VAL A 206 -9.70 9.69 -5.30
C VAL A 206 -10.04 10.22 -3.93
N ASN A 207 -9.29 9.82 -2.90
CA ASN A 207 -9.53 10.31 -1.56
C ASN A 207 -8.26 10.57 -0.76
N GLY A 208 -8.31 11.61 0.08
CA GLY A 208 -7.40 11.75 1.22
C GLY A 208 -7.83 10.89 2.41
N VAL A 209 -7.06 10.96 3.50
CA VAL A 209 -7.24 10.09 4.68
C VAL A 209 -7.86 10.77 5.91
N SER A 210 -8.32 12.01 5.74
CA SER A 210 -9.11 12.76 6.70
C SER A 210 -9.78 13.94 5.98
N ARG A 211 -10.78 14.58 6.61
CA ARG A 211 -11.46 15.74 6.02
C ARG A 211 -10.49 16.86 5.60
N ILE A 212 -9.57 17.23 6.50
CA ILE A 212 -8.58 18.28 6.23
C ILE A 212 -7.61 17.82 5.14
N HIS A 213 -7.17 16.56 5.22
CA HIS A 213 -6.27 16.00 4.22
C HIS A 213 -6.91 15.95 2.83
N GLY A 214 -8.20 15.60 2.71
CA GLY A 214 -8.91 15.62 1.42
C GLY A 214 -8.87 17.00 0.77
N LYS A 215 -9.09 18.07 1.55
CA LYS A 215 -8.95 19.45 1.07
C LYS A 215 -7.52 19.76 0.60
N ILE A 216 -6.51 19.42 1.43
CA ILE A 216 -5.10 19.64 1.07
C ILE A 216 -4.73 18.86 -0.19
N SER A 217 -5.13 17.60 -0.30
CA SER A 217 -4.90 16.76 -1.50
C SER A 217 -5.57 17.35 -2.74
N GLY A 218 -6.79 17.90 -2.60
CA GLY A 218 -7.48 18.62 -3.66
C GLY A 218 -6.69 19.85 -4.15
N GLU A 219 -6.09 20.61 -3.24
CA GLU A 219 -5.20 21.74 -3.57
C GLU A 219 -3.90 21.27 -4.24
N LEU A 220 -3.25 20.23 -3.71
CA LEU A 220 -2.00 19.69 -4.25
C LEU A 220 -2.15 19.11 -5.66
N CYS A 221 -3.33 18.55 -5.97
CA CYS A 221 -3.62 17.93 -7.26
C CYS A 221 -4.41 18.86 -8.20
N ALA A 222 -4.55 20.15 -7.88
CA ALA A 222 -5.39 21.08 -8.63
C ALA A 222 -4.97 21.21 -10.11
N ASP A 223 -3.67 21.11 -10.39
CA ASP A 223 -3.14 21.13 -11.76
C ASP A 223 -3.58 19.91 -12.61
N HIS A 224 -4.23 18.91 -12.00
CA HIS A 224 -4.88 17.81 -12.71
C HIS A 224 -6.17 18.22 -13.38
N TRP A 225 -6.92 19.12 -12.75
CA TRP A 225 -8.16 19.65 -13.26
C TRP A 225 -8.05 21.18 -13.36
N PRO A 226 -7.26 21.71 -14.32
CA PRO A 226 -6.97 23.15 -14.39
C PRO A 226 -8.23 24.02 -14.58
N GLU A 227 -9.31 23.43 -15.09
CA GLU A 227 -10.60 24.08 -15.31
C GLU A 227 -11.55 23.96 -14.09
N VAL A 228 -11.16 23.22 -13.05
CA VAL A 228 -11.97 22.95 -11.86
C VAL A 228 -11.28 23.54 -10.64
N ARG A 229 -12.04 24.27 -9.82
CA ARG A 229 -11.49 24.82 -8.57
C ARG A 229 -11.13 23.68 -7.61
N PRO A 230 -10.06 23.82 -6.79
CA PRO A 230 -9.67 22.77 -5.85
C PRO A 230 -10.81 22.26 -4.95
N GLU A 231 -11.72 23.14 -4.54
CA GLU A 231 -12.88 22.80 -3.72
C GLU A 231 -13.98 22.00 -4.43
N ASP A 232 -14.02 22.03 -5.77
CA ASP A 232 -15.03 21.37 -6.60
C ASP A 232 -14.47 20.12 -7.31
N ASN A 233 -13.17 19.86 -7.19
CA ASN A 233 -12.53 18.72 -7.83
C ASN A 233 -12.94 17.39 -7.16
N PRO A 234 -12.71 16.23 -7.80
CA PRO A 234 -13.27 14.96 -7.34
C PRO A 234 -12.54 14.35 -6.13
N VAL A 235 -11.56 15.05 -5.54
CA VAL A 235 -10.80 14.52 -4.40
C VAL A 235 -11.65 14.56 -3.12
N GLY A 236 -12.06 13.38 -2.67
CA GLY A 236 -12.82 13.19 -1.44
C GLY A 236 -11.94 12.89 -0.21
N PHE A 237 -12.55 12.31 0.82
CA PHE A 237 -11.82 11.78 1.97
C PHE A 237 -12.49 10.54 2.57
N VAL A 238 -11.66 9.66 3.12
CA VAL A 238 -12.07 8.57 4.02
C VAL A 238 -11.22 8.69 5.27
N THR A 239 -11.82 9.00 6.42
CA THR A 239 -11.07 9.15 7.66
C THR A 239 -10.51 7.80 8.10
N ASN A 240 -9.19 7.72 8.30
CA ASN A 240 -8.53 6.50 8.77
C ASN A 240 -9.12 6.00 10.10
N GLY A 241 -9.11 4.68 10.27
CA GLY A 241 -9.45 4.00 11.51
C GLY A 241 -8.34 3.06 11.96
N VAL A 242 -8.48 2.52 13.16
CA VAL A 242 -7.61 1.49 13.71
C VAL A 242 -8.43 0.28 14.12
N HIS A 243 -7.82 -0.91 14.05
CA HIS A 243 -8.44 -2.13 14.56
C HIS A 243 -8.39 -2.13 16.10
N VAL A 244 -9.47 -1.67 16.74
CA VAL A 244 -9.55 -1.46 18.20
C VAL A 244 -9.04 -2.67 19.01
N PRO A 245 -9.39 -3.93 18.71
CA PRO A 245 -8.89 -5.08 19.47
C PRO A 245 -7.36 -5.26 19.42
N THR A 246 -6.69 -4.77 18.37
CA THR A 246 -5.22 -4.81 18.27
C THR A 246 -4.57 -3.68 19.07
N PHE A 247 -5.19 -2.49 19.09
CA PHE A 247 -4.58 -1.28 19.65
C PHE A 247 -5.01 -0.96 21.08
N LEU A 248 -6.11 -1.54 21.56
CA LEU A 248 -6.60 -1.33 22.91
C LEU A 248 -6.04 -2.39 23.85
N HIS A 249 -5.39 -1.94 24.93
CA HIS A 249 -4.84 -2.85 25.94
C HIS A 249 -5.95 -3.63 26.65
N LYS A 250 -5.71 -4.92 26.98
CA LYS A 250 -6.71 -5.81 27.61
C LYS A 250 -7.38 -5.23 28.85
N LEU A 251 -6.62 -4.53 29.71
CA LEU A 251 -7.18 -3.87 30.90
C LEU A 251 -8.21 -2.79 30.56
N TRP A 252 -8.06 -2.09 29.43
CA TRP A 252 -9.07 -1.13 28.98
C TRP A 252 -10.30 -1.85 28.43
N VAL A 253 -10.14 -2.99 27.77
CA VAL A 253 -11.28 -3.84 27.37
C VAL A 253 -12.07 -4.29 28.59
N GLU A 254 -11.39 -4.83 29.61
CA GLU A 254 -12.02 -5.25 30.87
C GLU A 254 -12.73 -4.09 31.59
N PHE A 255 -12.13 -2.90 31.58
CA PHE A 255 -12.74 -1.69 32.11
C PHE A 255 -14.03 -1.32 31.36
N PHE A 256 -14.01 -1.27 30.03
CA PHE A 256 -15.22 -0.94 29.25
C PHE A 256 -16.29 -2.03 29.35
N ASP A 257 -15.91 -3.31 29.41
CA ASP A 257 -16.86 -4.41 29.65
C ASP A 257 -17.59 -4.23 31.00
N ALA A 258 -16.86 -3.81 32.04
CA ALA A 258 -17.41 -3.61 33.37
C ALA A 258 -18.26 -2.33 33.50
N GLU A 259 -17.82 -1.22 32.92
CA GLU A 259 -18.48 0.09 33.07
C GLU A 259 -19.58 0.33 32.04
N LEU A 260 -19.44 -0.18 30.81
CA LEU A 260 -20.33 0.09 29.68
C LEU A 260 -21.02 -1.18 29.12
N GLY A 261 -20.65 -2.36 29.60
CA GLY A 261 -21.20 -3.64 29.19
C GLY A 261 -20.50 -4.26 27.96
N ALA A 262 -20.56 -5.58 27.83
CA ALA A 262 -19.80 -6.37 26.85
C ALA A 262 -20.04 -6.03 25.36
N ARG A 263 -21.08 -5.24 25.04
CA ARG A 263 -21.41 -4.81 23.67
C ARG A 263 -20.89 -3.41 23.33
N TRP A 264 -20.08 -2.78 24.19
CA TRP A 264 -19.51 -1.44 23.94
C TRP A 264 -18.76 -1.35 22.60
N SER A 265 -18.14 -2.46 22.17
CA SER A 265 -17.41 -2.55 20.90
C SER A 265 -18.29 -2.47 19.65
N GLU A 266 -19.61 -2.55 19.79
CA GLU A 266 -20.56 -2.31 18.70
C GLU A 266 -20.89 -0.81 18.53
N HIS A 267 -20.52 0.02 19.52
CA HIS A 267 -20.83 1.45 19.59
C HIS A 267 -19.60 2.34 19.36
N LEU A 268 -18.54 1.84 18.70
CA LEU A 268 -17.25 2.55 18.56
C LEU A 268 -17.37 3.96 17.96
N THR A 269 -18.37 4.20 17.11
CA THR A 269 -18.60 5.50 16.44
C THR A 269 -19.80 6.27 17.00
N ASP A 270 -20.48 5.72 18.02
CA ASP A 270 -21.70 6.29 18.61
C ASP A 270 -21.33 7.26 19.74
N ARG A 271 -21.40 8.56 19.44
CA ARG A 271 -21.03 9.62 20.39
C ARG A 271 -21.92 9.64 21.63
N ASP A 272 -23.20 9.33 21.48
CA ASP A 272 -24.16 9.40 22.58
C ASP A 272 -23.95 8.24 23.55
N PHE A 273 -23.63 7.05 23.04
CA PHE A 273 -23.20 5.91 23.86
C PHE A 273 -21.99 6.27 24.74
N TRP A 274 -20.97 6.90 24.16
CA TRP A 274 -19.73 7.24 24.89
C TRP A 274 -19.91 8.33 25.95
N ALA A 275 -21.01 9.09 25.93
CA ALA A 275 -21.34 10.05 27.00
C ALA A 275 -21.51 9.37 28.37
N ALA A 276 -21.82 8.07 28.41
CA ALA A 276 -21.90 7.28 29.63
C ALA A 276 -20.60 7.29 30.46
N LEU A 277 -19.44 7.50 29.82
CA LEU A 277 -18.15 7.60 30.53
C LEU A 277 -18.09 8.78 31.50
N SER A 278 -18.86 9.84 31.29
CA SER A 278 -18.92 10.98 32.21
C SER A 278 -19.54 10.62 33.57
N ALA A 279 -20.25 9.49 33.67
CA ALA A 279 -20.79 8.98 34.93
C ALA A 279 -19.81 8.05 35.67
N VAL A 280 -18.72 7.61 35.03
CA VAL A 280 -17.74 6.71 35.64
C VAL A 280 -16.85 7.50 36.60
N PRO A 281 -16.65 7.05 37.86
CA PRO A 281 -15.78 7.73 38.79
C PRO A 281 -14.34 7.85 38.28
N ASP A 282 -13.77 9.05 38.33
CA ASP A 282 -12.40 9.35 37.88
C ASP A 282 -11.36 8.40 38.46
N GLU A 283 -11.51 7.99 39.72
CA GLU A 283 -10.58 7.09 40.39
C GLU A 283 -10.48 5.73 39.68
N ARG A 284 -11.59 5.20 39.15
CA ARG A 284 -11.60 3.92 38.43
C ARG A 284 -10.84 4.03 37.12
N PHE A 285 -11.18 5.04 36.32
CA PHE A 285 -10.50 5.30 35.04
C PHE A 285 -9.00 5.54 35.27
N TRP A 286 -8.66 6.36 36.27
CA TRP A 286 -7.27 6.67 36.63
C TRP A 286 -6.50 5.42 37.05
N ARG A 287 -7.09 4.56 37.88
CA ARG A 287 -6.45 3.31 38.33
C ARG A 287 -6.11 2.41 37.15
N THR A 288 -7.05 2.17 36.22
CA THR A 288 -6.78 1.40 35.00
C THR A 288 -5.66 2.01 34.17
N ALA A 289 -5.64 3.33 34.01
CA ALA A 289 -4.57 4.02 33.30
C ALA A 289 -3.19 3.84 33.98
N GLN A 290 -3.13 3.94 35.32
CA GLN A 290 -1.90 3.71 36.08
C GLN A 290 -1.40 2.28 35.96
N GLU A 291 -2.28 1.28 35.97
CA GLU A 291 -1.91 -0.11 35.81
C GLU A 291 -1.33 -0.41 34.42
N VAL A 292 -1.94 0.13 33.35
CA VAL A 292 -1.39 0.01 31.99
C VAL A 292 -0.03 0.69 31.89
N LYS A 293 0.13 1.87 32.52
CA LYS A 293 1.40 2.59 32.55
C LYS A 293 2.49 1.82 33.30
N ALA A 294 2.16 1.19 34.43
CA ALA A 294 3.09 0.35 35.18
C ALA A 294 3.56 -0.84 34.34
N LYS A 295 2.66 -1.53 33.63
CA LYS A 295 3.01 -2.62 32.70
C LYS A 295 3.91 -2.16 31.55
N MET A 296 3.65 -0.98 31.00
CA MET A 296 4.52 -0.38 29.98
C MET A 296 5.93 -0.13 30.52
N LEU A 297 6.05 0.44 31.74
CA LEU A 297 7.36 0.73 32.35
C LEU A 297 8.16 -0.56 32.62
N ASP A 298 7.50 -1.63 33.04
CA ASP A 298 8.13 -2.94 33.22
C ASP A 298 8.64 -3.53 31.90
N ALA A 299 7.85 -3.43 30.82
CA ALA A 299 8.26 -3.85 29.49
C ALA A 299 9.44 -3.02 28.95
N VAL A 300 9.44 -1.71 29.18
CA VAL A 300 10.55 -0.81 28.82
C VAL A 300 11.82 -1.18 29.59
N ARG A 301 11.73 -1.39 30.91
CA ARG A 301 12.86 -1.81 31.75
C ARG A 301 13.45 -3.12 31.23
N THR A 302 12.60 -4.15 31.06
CA THR A 302 13.01 -5.45 30.51
C THR A 302 13.73 -5.32 29.16
N ARG A 303 13.22 -4.45 28.27
CA ARG A 303 13.82 -4.23 26.95
C ARG A 303 15.17 -3.51 27.04
N LEU A 304 15.29 -2.51 27.91
CA LEU A 304 16.54 -1.79 28.14
C LEU A 304 17.60 -2.69 28.77
N GLU A 305 17.25 -3.53 29.74
CA GLU A 305 18.16 -4.51 30.34
C GLU A 305 18.72 -5.47 29.28
N ARG A 306 17.87 -6.01 28.39
CA ARG A 306 18.31 -6.83 27.25
C ARG A 306 19.22 -6.06 26.30
N GLU A 307 18.91 -4.78 26.04
CA GLU A 307 19.70 -3.95 25.16
C GLU A 307 21.07 -3.62 25.75
N TYR A 308 21.15 -3.29 27.05
CA TYR A 308 22.40 -3.04 27.75
C TYR A 308 23.25 -4.30 27.84
N ALA A 309 22.67 -5.43 28.25
CA ALA A 309 23.37 -6.71 28.27
C ALA A 309 23.95 -7.11 26.91
N ARG A 310 23.27 -6.75 25.81
CA ARG A 310 23.77 -6.97 24.45
C ARG A 310 24.92 -6.04 24.07
N LYS A 311 24.94 -4.82 24.61
CA LYS A 311 25.95 -3.79 24.29
C LYS A 311 27.20 -3.84 25.18
N GLY A 312 27.14 -4.58 26.29
CA GLY A 312 28.21 -4.63 27.30
C GLY A 312 27.97 -3.60 28.39
#